data_AF-A0AA35XMX1-F1
#
_entry.id   AF-A0AA35XMX1-F1
#
_cell.length_a   1.000
_cell.length_b   1.000
_cell.length_c   1.000
_cell.angle_alpha   90.00
_cell.angle_beta   90.00
_cell.angle_gamma   90.00
#
_symmetry.space_group_name_H-M   'P 1'
#
loop_
_entity.id
_entity.type
_entity.pdbx_description
1 polymer ?
#
loop_
_entity_poly.entity_id
_entity_poly.type
_entity_poly.pdbx_seq_one_letter_code
_entity_poly.pdbx_strand_id
1 'polypeptide(L)' 'MHGVFQYKYYGDKVGLNPDERVRWRGHQWFDGFEQFCRDCDQMSFDPEYESKSLAHFTTMITEMFTRPAFDPAILKEPF' A
#
# COMPACT_ATOMS: atom_id res chain seq x y z
N MET A 1 0.91 2.02 -10.45
CA MET A 1 2.18 1.54 -9.84
C MET A 1 2.39 2.28 -8.52
N HIS A 2 2.52 1.55 -7.41
CA HIS A 2 2.71 2.10 -6.05
C HIS A 2 3.88 3.10 -5.96
N GLY A 3 5.02 2.79 -6.58
CA GLY A 3 6.24 3.62 -6.45
C GLY A 3 6.06 5.10 -6.81
N VAL A 4 5.18 5.41 -7.77
CA VAL A 4 4.90 6.80 -8.17
C VAL A 4 4.19 7.60 -7.06
N PHE A 5 3.44 6.94 -6.17
CA PHE A 5 2.79 7.59 -5.03
C PHE A 5 3.80 7.90 -3.91
N GLN A 6 4.85 7.08 -3.75
CA GLN A 6 5.92 7.31 -2.78
C GLN A 6 6.74 8.56 -3.10
N TYR A 7 6.81 8.97 -4.37
CA TYR A 7 7.56 10.16 -4.80
C TYR A 7 7.10 11.44 -4.09
N LYS A 8 5.88 11.46 -3.54
CA LYS A 8 5.41 12.59 -2.72
C LYS A 8 6.33 12.90 -1.53
N TYR A 9 7.07 11.91 -1.02
CA TYR A 9 7.89 12.03 0.20
C TYR A 9 9.39 12.18 -0.06
N TYR A 10 9.89 11.72 -1.21
CA TYR A 10 11.32 11.75 -1.53
C TYR A 10 11.68 12.18 -2.95
N GLY A 11 10.69 12.35 -3.85
CA GLY A 11 10.95 12.59 -5.27
C GLY A 11 11.82 13.81 -5.53
N ASP A 12 11.60 14.88 -4.77
CA ASP A 12 12.38 16.12 -4.81
C ASP A 12 13.88 15.90 -4.51
N LYS A 13 14.20 14.98 -3.60
CA LYS A 13 15.59 14.65 -3.20
C LYS A 13 16.36 13.89 -4.28
N VAL A 14 15.67 13.28 -5.24
CA VAL A 14 16.26 12.46 -6.32
C VAL A 14 15.98 13.04 -7.72
N GLY A 15 15.51 14.28 -7.80
CA GLY A 15 15.25 14.97 -9.08
C GLY A 15 14.00 14.47 -9.82
N LEU A 16 13.07 13.81 -9.12
CA LEU A 16 11.80 13.34 -9.65
C LEU A 16 10.66 14.29 -9.26
N ASN A 17 9.58 14.27 -10.03
CA ASN A 17 8.36 15.03 -9.75
C ASN A 17 7.57 14.41 -8.57
N PRO A 18 7.43 15.08 -7.41
CA PRO A 18 6.70 14.55 -6.27
C PRO A 18 5.20 14.35 -6.53
N ASP A 19 4.65 15.07 -7.51
CA ASP A 19 3.23 15.02 -7.86
C ASP A 19 2.97 14.19 -9.13
N GLU A 20 3.92 13.35 -9.55
CA GLU A 20 3.76 12.45 -10.70
C GLU A 20 2.53 11.52 -10.57
N ARG A 21 2.11 11.21 -9.35
CA ARG A 21 0.90 10.42 -9.09
C ARG A 21 -0.36 11.09 -9.65
N VAL A 22 -0.41 12.42 -9.75
CA VAL A 22 -1.60 13.19 -10.15
C VAL A 22 -2.13 12.79 -11.53
N ARG A 23 -1.26 12.25 -12.41
CA ARG A 23 -1.69 11.70 -13.72
C ARG A 23 -2.70 10.54 -13.62
N TRP A 24 -2.83 9.94 -12.44
CA TRP A 24 -3.78 8.85 -12.13
C TRP A 24 -5.03 9.34 -11.39
N ARG A 25 -5.23 10.65 -11.21
CA ARG A 25 -6.44 11.21 -10.59
C ARG A 25 -7.69 10.68 -11.31
N GLY A 26 -8.71 10.33 -10.53
CA GLY A 26 -9.95 9.72 -11.03
C GLY A 26 -9.93 8.19 -11.13
N HIS A 27 -8.78 7.54 -10.92
CA HIS A 27 -8.72 6.10 -10.78
C HIS A 27 -9.34 5.64 -9.45
N GLN A 28 -10.15 4.58 -9.46
CA GLN A 28 -10.86 4.07 -8.28
C GLN A 28 -9.96 3.82 -7.05
N TRP A 29 -8.72 3.37 -7.28
CA TRP A 29 -7.76 3.07 -6.21
C TRP A 29 -6.86 4.24 -5.81
N PHE A 30 -7.03 5.42 -6.41
CA PHE A 30 -6.12 6.56 -6.21
C PHE A 30 -6.00 6.95 -4.73
N ASP A 31 -7.12 7.17 -4.06
CA ASP A 31 -7.15 7.63 -2.67
C ASP A 31 -6.62 6.54 -1.72
N GLY A 32 -6.88 5.26 -2.03
CA GLY A 32 -6.34 4.12 -1.28
C GLY A 32 -4.81 4.04 -1.36
N PHE A 33 -4.23 4.29 -2.54
CA PHE A 33 -2.77 4.38 -2.68
C PHE A 33 -2.20 5.61 -1.96
N GLU A 34 -2.83 6.78 -2.04
CA GLU A 34 -2.39 7.96 -1.27
C GLU A 34 -2.41 7.67 0.24
N GLN A 35 -3.48 7.05 0.73
CA GLN A 35 -3.63 6.69 2.14
C GLN A 35 -2.57 5.69 2.60
N PHE A 36 -2.39 4.60 1.85
CA PHE A 36 -1.39 3.57 2.18
C PHE A 36 0.02 4.15 2.23
N CYS A 37 0.42 4.97 1.25
CA CYS A 37 1.75 5.56 1.25
C CYS A 37 1.97 6.49 2.45
N ARG A 38 0.94 7.27 2.82
CA ARG A 38 0.99 8.23 3.93
C ARG A 38 1.04 7.56 5.30
N ASP A 39 0.18 6.58 5.51
CA ASP A 39 -0.11 6.07 6.84
C ASP A 39 0.70 4.79 7.15
N CYS A 40 1.21 4.09 6.12
CA CYS A 40 1.96 2.85 6.30
C CYS A 40 3.37 2.96 5.73
N ASP A 41 3.52 3.09 4.42
CA ASP A 41 4.82 2.91 3.74
C ASP A 41 5.87 3.93 4.15
N GLN A 42 5.58 5.23 4.01
CA GLN A 42 6.53 6.28 4.37
C GLN A 42 6.84 6.34 5.88
N MET A 43 5.95 5.83 6.72
CA MET A 43 6.11 5.86 8.18
C MET A 43 6.89 4.65 8.72
N SER A 44 7.14 3.63 7.91
CA SER A 44 7.72 2.34 8.34
C SER A 44 9.26 2.33 8.41
N PHE A 45 9.91 3.48 8.53
CA PHE A 45 11.38 3.61 8.58
C PHE A 45 11.95 3.93 9.96
N ASP A 46 11.12 3.89 11.01
CA ASP A 46 11.57 4.05 12.40
C ASP A 46 12.27 2.76 12.90
N PRO A 47 13.60 2.80 13.16
CA PRO A 47 14.33 1.63 13.63
C PRO A 47 13.99 1.24 15.07
N GLU A 48 13.39 2.13 15.86
CA GLU A 48 12.99 1.88 17.24
C GLU A 48 11.56 1.34 17.35
N TYR A 49 10.82 1.26 16.24
CA TYR A 49 9.44 0.77 16.23
C TYR A 49 9.34 -0.71 16.58
N GLU A 50 8.59 -1.02 17.64
CA GLU A 50 8.35 -2.40 18.06
C GLU A 50 7.46 -3.13 17.04
N SER A 51 8.08 -3.95 16.21
CA SER A 51 7.38 -4.77 15.22
C SER A 51 6.94 -6.11 15.82
N LYS A 52 5.70 -6.50 15.52
CA LYS A 52 5.19 -7.84 15.81
C LYS A 52 6.03 -8.90 15.08
N SER A 53 6.26 -10.04 15.72
CA SER A 53 6.97 -11.16 15.10
C SER A 53 6.18 -11.77 13.94
N LEU A 54 6.85 -12.47 13.03
CA LEU A 54 6.19 -13.13 11.91
C LEU A 54 5.11 -14.13 12.38
N ALA A 55 5.36 -14.83 13.50
CA ALA A 55 4.42 -15.78 14.07
C ALA A 55 3.08 -15.16 14.47
N HIS A 56 3.06 -13.86 14.82
CA HIS A 56 1.83 -13.12 15.09
C HIS A 56 0.89 -13.10 13.88
N PHE A 57 1.44 -13.13 12.66
CA PHE A 57 0.68 -13.02 11.42
C PHE A 57 0.30 -14.36 10.80
N THR A 58 0.79 -15.49 11.31
CA THR A 58 0.60 -16.81 10.71
C THR A 58 -0.86 -17.13 10.43
N THR A 59 -1.76 -16.92 11.40
CA THR A 59 -3.20 -17.21 11.22
C THR A 59 -3.80 -16.38 10.08
N MET A 60 -3.53 -15.07 10.03
CA MET A 60 -4.04 -14.19 8.97
C MET A 60 -3.51 -14.58 7.59
N ILE A 61 -2.22 -14.95 7.51
CA ILE A 61 -1.59 -15.42 6.28
C ILE A 61 -2.24 -16.73 5.83
N THR A 62 -2.43 -17.70 6.73
CA THR A 62 -3.08 -18.97 6.43
C THR A 62 -4.51 -18.76 5.95
N GLU A 63 -5.30 -17.91 6.61
CA GLU A 63 -6.67 -17.57 6.16
C GLU A 63 -6.65 -16.95 4.76
N MET A 64 -5.72 -16.03 4.49
CA MET A 64 -5.60 -15.37 3.20
C MET A 64 -5.24 -16.34 2.06
N PHE A 65 -4.38 -17.33 2.31
CA PHE A 65 -3.91 -18.27 1.29
C PHE A 65 -4.77 -19.53 1.14
N THR A 66 -5.62 -19.85 2.12
CA THR A 66 -6.52 -21.02 2.04
C THR A 66 -7.85 -20.70 1.35
N ARG A 67 -8.23 -19.42 1.24
CA ARG A 67 -9.44 -19.00 0.50
C ARG A 67 -9.27 -19.20 -1.02
N PRO A 68 -10.38 -19.41 -1.76
CA PRO A 68 -10.35 -19.34 -3.22
C PRO A 68 -9.83 -17.98 -3.70
N ALA A 69 -8.87 -17.98 -4.61
CA ALA A 69 -8.39 -16.75 -5.24
C ALA A 69 -9.55 -16.07 -5.97
N PHE A 70 -9.67 -14.75 -5.78
CA PHE A 70 -10.74 -13.94 -6.39
C PHE A 70 -12.17 -14.40 -6.05
N ASP A 71 -12.38 -14.97 -4.85
CA ASP A 71 -13.71 -15.35 -4.37
C ASP A 71 -14.70 -14.17 -4.51
N PRO A 72 -15.78 -14.32 -5.31
CA PRO A 72 -16.78 -13.26 -5.50
C PRO A 72 -17.48 -12.81 -4.22
N ALA A 73 -17.52 -13.64 -3.17
CA ALA A 73 -18.08 -13.25 -1.87
C ALA A 73 -17.18 -12.26 -1.10
N ILE A 74 -15.89 -12.19 -1.45
CA ILE A 74 -14.89 -11.34 -0.79
C ILE A 74 -14.60 -10.09 -1.63
N LEU A 75 -14.65 -10.20 -2.96
CA LEU A 75 -14.50 -9.07 -3.86
C LEU A 75 -15.71 -8.15 -3.73
N LYS A 76 -15.49 -6.92 -3.24
CA LYS A 76 -16.57 -5.95 -3.00
C LYS A 76 -16.88 -5.06 -4.22
N GLU A 77 -16.03 -5.05 -5.24
CA GLU A 77 -16.16 -4.18 -6.42
C GLU A 77 -15.70 -4.97 -7.67
N PRO A 78 -16.35 -4.81 -8.84
CA PRO A 78 -15.89 -5.43 -10.08
C PRO A 78 -14.64 -4.72 -10.63
N PHE A 79 -13.75 -5.49 -11.26
CA PHE A 79 -12.52 -5.02 -11.90
C PHE A 79 -12.78 -4.09 -13.09
#